data_AF-A0AAV9P3S1-F1
#
_entry.id   AF-A0AAV9P3S1-F1
#
_cell.length_a   1.000
_cell.length_b   1.000
_cell.length_c   1.000
_cell.angle_alpha   90.00
_cell.angle_beta   90.00
_cell.angle_gamma   90.00
#
_symmetry.space_group_name_H-M   'P 1'
#
loop_
_entity.id
_entity.type
_entity.pdbx_description
1 polymer ?
#
loop_
_entity_poly.entity_id
_entity_poly.type
_entity_poly.pdbx_seq_one_letter_code
_entity_poly.pdbx_strand_id
1 'polypeptide(L)'
;MPDDQQTMSTPPRIRSATINRDTNETKIALSLNLDGGDLSSDPSNGTSSSQAHASQSSKSQQISVDTGIGFLDHMLHALAKHAGWSVHIRTRGDLHIDDHHTAEDTCIALGQAFKSALSTTAGLARFGYAYCPLDEALSRAVVDLSNRPFSVVELGLRREKIGDLSWGGGDDACGLYTRGERSSSGGKCV
;
A
#
# COMPACT_ATOMS: atom_id res chain seq x y z
N MET A 1 10.14 47.08 -22.40
CA MET A 1 10.88 46.26 -21.42
C MET A 1 10.63 46.82 -20.03
N PRO A 2 10.30 46.01 -19.03
CA PRO A 2 9.48 44.78 -19.00
C PRO A 2 8.33 44.96 -17.95
N ASP A 3 7.29 44.12 -17.87
CA ASP A 3 7.30 42.87 -17.12
C ASP A 3 6.22 41.93 -17.67
N ASP A 4 6.62 41.05 -18.59
CA ASP A 4 5.98 39.75 -18.72
C ASP A 4 6.38 38.95 -17.48
N GLN A 5 5.56 39.00 -16.43
CA GLN A 5 5.67 38.04 -15.33
C GLN A 5 5.31 36.66 -15.88
N GLN A 6 6.34 35.96 -16.35
CA GLN A 6 6.33 34.52 -16.54
C GLN A 6 5.83 33.89 -15.24
N THR A 7 4.56 33.43 -15.25
CA THR A 7 4.06 32.48 -14.27
C THR A 7 4.94 31.24 -14.40
N MET A 8 5.97 31.15 -13.56
CA MET A 8 6.76 29.92 -13.44
C MET A 8 5.81 28.85 -12.93
N SER A 9 5.20 28.09 -13.85
CA SER A 9 4.45 26.89 -13.51
C SER A 9 5.45 25.98 -12.81
N THR A 10 5.33 25.85 -11.49
CA THR A 10 6.14 24.90 -10.74
C THR A 10 5.92 23.53 -11.37
N PRO A 11 6.97 22.82 -11.81
CA PRO A 11 6.79 21.50 -12.41
C PRO A 11 6.02 20.63 -11.42
N PRO A 12 5.06 19.82 -11.89
CA PRO A 12 4.27 18.97 -11.00
C PRO A 12 5.22 18.10 -10.18
N ARG A 13 5.12 18.24 -8.85
CA ARG A 13 5.98 17.49 -7.93
C ARG A 13 5.59 16.01 -8.05
N ILE A 14 6.50 15.20 -8.56
CA ILE A 14 6.30 13.75 -8.70
C ILE A 14 6.23 13.14 -7.28
N ARG A 15 5.08 12.57 -6.92
CA ARG A 15 4.88 11.92 -5.62
C ARG A 15 5.25 10.45 -5.70
N SER A 16 6.56 10.19 -5.70
CA SER A 16 7.12 8.83 -5.80
C SER A 16 8.07 8.51 -4.65
N ALA A 17 8.17 7.24 -4.30
CA ALA A 17 9.11 6.73 -3.32
C ALA A 17 9.53 5.29 -3.64
N THR A 18 10.76 4.95 -3.28
CA THR A 18 11.29 3.58 -3.31
C THR A 18 11.79 3.22 -1.92
N ILE A 19 11.40 2.05 -1.44
CA ILE A 19 11.75 1.51 -0.13
C ILE A 19 12.30 0.10 -0.35
N ASN A 20 13.46 -0.15 0.26
CA ASN A 20 13.99 -1.49 0.45
C ASN A 20 13.98 -1.78 1.95
N ARG A 21 13.39 -2.90 2.34
CA ARG A 21 13.31 -3.36 3.73
C ARG A 21 13.79 -4.79 3.78
N ASP A 22 14.90 -4.99 4.47
CA ASP A 22 15.49 -6.31 4.70
C ASP A 22 15.44 -6.61 6.20
N THR A 23 14.69 -7.64 6.57
CA THR A 23 14.64 -8.22 7.91
C THR A 23 15.22 -9.65 7.87
N ASN A 24 15.24 -10.33 9.01
CA ASN A 24 15.64 -11.75 9.04
C ASN A 24 14.57 -12.67 8.43
N GLU A 25 13.32 -12.20 8.36
CA GLU A 25 12.14 -12.96 7.93
C GLU A 25 11.77 -12.64 6.49
N THR A 26 11.87 -11.35 6.10
CA THR A 26 11.41 -10.86 4.80
C THR A 26 12.42 -9.93 4.12
N LYS A 27 12.42 -9.95 2.79
CA LYS A 27 13.13 -8.99 1.93
C LYS A 27 12.14 -8.36 0.98
N ILE A 28 12.00 -7.05 1.07
CA ILE A 28 10.99 -6.29 0.33
C ILE A 28 11.67 -5.19 -0.47
N ALA A 29 11.36 -5.16 -1.76
CA ALA A 29 11.67 -4.05 -2.65
C ALA A 29 10.36 -3.47 -3.18
N LEU A 30 10.12 -2.19 -2.91
CA LEU A 30 8.87 -1.53 -3.25
C LEU A 30 9.14 -0.17 -3.88
N SER A 31 8.58 0.08 -5.06
CA SER A 31 8.52 1.38 -5.72
C SER A 31 7.07 1.80 -5.89
N LEU A 32 6.74 3.05 -5.54
CA LEU A 32 5.38 3.60 -5.58
C LEU A 32 5.38 4.98 -6.22
N ASN A 33 4.43 5.24 -7.11
CA ASN A 33 4.11 6.55 -7.65
C ASN A 33 2.60 6.81 -7.51
N LEU A 34 2.25 7.82 -6.72
CA LEU A 34 0.87 8.18 -6.40
C LEU A 34 0.14 8.89 -7.55
N ASP A 35 0.88 9.43 -8.51
CA ASP A 35 0.34 10.18 -9.65
C ASP A 35 0.15 9.29 -10.90
N GLY A 36 0.48 8.00 -10.81
CA GLY A 36 0.46 7.07 -11.94
C GLY A 36 1.60 7.33 -12.94
N GLY A 37 1.47 6.80 -14.14
CA GLY A 37 2.47 6.88 -15.20
C GLY A 37 3.58 5.83 -15.07
N ASP A 38 4.72 6.08 -15.70
CA ASP A 38 5.85 5.15 -15.67
C ASP A 38 6.56 5.16 -14.32
N LEU A 39 6.96 3.97 -13.86
CA LEU A 39 7.79 3.83 -12.68
C LEU A 39 9.25 3.92 -13.11
N SER A 40 9.89 5.07 -12.84
CA SER A 40 11.33 5.22 -13.09
C SER A 40 12.10 4.34 -12.10
N SER A 41 12.87 3.39 -12.63
CA SER A 41 13.66 2.36 -11.94
C SER A 41 12.86 1.18 -11.39
N ASP A 42 12.94 0.08 -12.13
CA ASP A 42 12.83 -1.27 -11.61
C ASP A 42 13.90 -1.43 -10.51
N PRO A 43 13.55 -1.73 -9.24
CA PRO A 43 14.54 -1.98 -8.19
C PRO A 43 15.37 -3.26 -8.45
N SER A 44 15.17 -3.93 -9.57
CA SER A 44 15.92 -5.11 -9.99
C SER A 44 16.30 -5.09 -11.47
N ASN A 45 17.33 -4.33 -11.81
CA ASN A 45 18.10 -4.60 -13.03
C ASN A 45 18.88 -5.91 -12.83
N GLY A 46 18.22 -7.05 -13.01
CA GLY A 46 18.78 -8.38 -12.80
C GLY A 46 17.73 -9.48 -12.75
N THR A 47 17.63 -10.21 -13.86
CA THR A 47 16.96 -11.51 -14.00
C THR A 47 15.45 -11.48 -14.24
N SER A 48 15.10 -11.34 -15.51
CA SER A 48 14.17 -12.20 -16.26
C SER A 48 13.27 -13.16 -15.45
N SER A 49 11.96 -13.03 -15.69
CA SER A 49 10.98 -14.11 -15.70
C SER A 49 10.74 -14.88 -14.39
N SER A 50 10.36 -14.19 -13.31
CA SER A 50 9.34 -14.75 -12.40
C SER A 50 8.03 -14.05 -12.70
N GLN A 51 7.05 -14.81 -13.16
CA GLN A 51 5.74 -14.34 -13.55
C GLN A 51 5.07 -13.70 -12.33
N ALA A 52 5.06 -12.37 -12.23
CA ALA A 52 4.39 -11.67 -11.14
C ALA A 52 2.92 -12.13 -11.09
N HIS A 53 2.47 -12.56 -9.91
CA HIS A 53 1.16 -13.16 -9.71
C HIS A 53 0.02 -12.20 -10.09
N ALA A 54 0.21 -10.88 -9.89
CA ALA A 54 -0.72 -9.85 -10.34
C ALA A 54 0.04 -8.71 -11.04
N SER A 55 -0.04 -8.68 -12.38
CA SER A 55 0.55 -7.61 -13.19
C SER A 55 -0.43 -7.00 -14.18
N GLN A 56 -0.38 -5.67 -14.32
CA GLN A 56 -1.16 -4.91 -15.28
C GLN A 56 -0.31 -3.71 -15.73
N SER A 57 -0.07 -3.60 -17.03
CA SER A 57 0.58 -2.42 -17.62
C SER A 57 -0.37 -1.74 -18.59
N SER A 58 -0.52 -0.42 -18.42
CA SER A 58 -1.38 0.43 -19.24
C SER A 58 -0.72 1.79 -19.46
N LYS A 59 -1.23 2.59 -20.40
CA LYS A 59 -0.68 3.93 -20.67
C LYS A 59 -0.70 4.87 -19.46
N SER A 60 -1.58 4.63 -18.49
CA SER A 60 -1.77 5.50 -17.32
C SER A 60 -1.16 4.95 -16.04
N GLN A 61 -0.93 3.64 -15.93
CA GLN A 61 -0.44 3.01 -14.71
C GLN A 61 0.31 1.70 -15.00
N GLN A 62 1.35 1.44 -14.21
CA GLN A 62 2.12 0.20 -14.20
C GLN A 62 2.01 -0.46 -12.83
N ILE A 63 1.45 -1.67 -12.76
CA ILE A 63 1.23 -2.42 -11.54
C ILE A 63 1.89 -3.78 -11.68
N SER A 64 2.77 -4.12 -10.75
CA SER A 64 3.41 -5.44 -10.65
C SER A 64 3.56 -5.80 -9.18
N VAL A 65 2.82 -6.80 -8.74
CA VAL A 65 2.82 -7.27 -7.35
C VAL A 65 3.19 -8.75 -7.32
N ASP A 66 4.19 -9.07 -6.51
CA ASP A 66 4.71 -10.42 -6.29
C ASP A 66 5.12 -10.55 -4.81
N THR A 67 4.18 -10.98 -3.97
CA THR A 67 4.44 -11.26 -2.54
C THR A 67 4.59 -12.75 -2.24
N GLY A 68 4.22 -13.61 -3.18
CA GLY A 68 4.11 -15.05 -2.99
C GLY A 68 2.80 -15.51 -2.35
N ILE A 69 1.91 -14.59 -1.97
CA ILE A 69 0.56 -14.88 -1.45
C ILE A 69 -0.47 -14.36 -2.48
N GLY A 70 -1.07 -15.27 -3.25
CA GLY A 70 -1.90 -14.88 -4.40
C GLY A 70 -3.09 -13.98 -4.06
N PHE A 71 -3.74 -14.19 -2.91
CA PHE A 71 -4.87 -13.35 -2.48
C PHE A 71 -4.41 -11.94 -2.07
N LEU A 72 -3.27 -11.82 -1.38
CA LEU A 72 -2.67 -10.53 -1.03
C LEU A 72 -2.28 -9.75 -2.28
N ASP A 73 -1.66 -10.44 -3.26
CA ASP A 73 -1.29 -9.84 -4.55
C ASP A 73 -2.52 -9.27 -5.27
N HIS A 74 -3.62 -10.01 -5.26
CA HIS A 74 -4.88 -9.56 -5.85
C HIS A 74 -5.44 -8.31 -5.14
N MET A 75 -5.42 -8.28 -3.81
CA MET A 75 -5.89 -7.13 -3.02
C MET A 75 -5.03 -5.88 -3.25
N LEU A 76 -3.70 -6.02 -3.25
CA LEU A 76 -2.77 -4.91 -3.51
C LEU A 76 -2.89 -4.40 -4.95
N HIS A 77 -3.09 -5.31 -5.91
CA HIS A 77 -3.35 -4.93 -7.30
C HIS A 77 -4.67 -4.13 -7.42
N ALA A 78 -5.74 -4.58 -6.77
CA ALA A 78 -7.02 -3.85 -6.75
C ALA A 78 -6.88 -2.45 -6.13
N LEU A 79 -6.17 -2.35 -4.99
CA LEU A 79 -5.86 -1.08 -4.34
C LEU A 79 -5.16 -0.12 -5.31
N ALA A 80 -4.05 -0.55 -5.93
CA ALA A 80 -3.29 0.29 -6.84
C ALA A 80 -4.13 0.74 -8.06
N LYS A 81 -4.90 -0.19 -8.64
CA LYS A 81 -5.76 0.08 -9.79
C LYS A 81 -6.83 1.12 -9.51
N HIS A 82 -7.49 1.05 -8.36
CA HIS A 82 -8.56 1.98 -8.00
C HIS A 82 -8.04 3.30 -7.43
N ALA A 83 -6.84 3.31 -6.85
CA ALA A 83 -6.18 4.52 -6.39
C ALA A 83 -5.48 5.30 -7.53
N GLY A 84 -5.31 4.68 -8.70
CA GLY A 84 -4.59 5.27 -9.84
C GLY A 84 -3.08 5.29 -9.65
N TRP A 85 -2.54 4.37 -8.84
CA TRP A 85 -1.12 4.31 -8.53
C TRP A 85 -0.37 3.43 -9.53
N SER A 86 0.89 3.78 -9.77
CA SER A 86 1.85 2.86 -10.34
C SER A 86 2.67 2.27 -9.19
N VAL A 87 2.77 0.95 -9.12
CA VAL A 87 3.44 0.25 -8.03
C VAL A 87 4.18 -0.98 -8.53
N HIS A 88 5.38 -1.17 -7.98
CA HIS A 88 6.14 -2.41 -8.10
C HIS A 88 6.44 -2.92 -6.70
N ILE A 89 5.94 -4.10 -6.36
CA ILE A 89 6.14 -4.73 -5.05
C ILE A 89 6.72 -6.11 -5.30
N ARG A 90 7.90 -6.36 -4.73
CA ARG A 90 8.48 -7.71 -4.62
C ARG A 90 8.78 -8.01 -3.17
N THR A 91 8.16 -9.05 -2.65
CA THR A 91 8.43 -9.57 -1.31
C THR A 91 8.93 -10.99 -1.42
N ARG A 92 10.03 -11.28 -0.74
CA ARG A 92 10.50 -12.64 -0.47
C ARG A 92 10.48 -12.86 1.04
N GLY A 93 9.49 -13.60 1.52
CA GLY A 93 9.36 -13.95 2.93
C GLY A 93 9.47 -15.46 3.18
N ASP A 94 9.30 -15.81 4.45
CA ASP A 94 9.40 -17.15 5.03
C ASP A 94 8.07 -17.93 4.97
N LEU A 95 7.43 -17.99 3.80
CA LEU A 95 6.12 -18.63 3.57
C LEU A 95 6.02 -20.12 3.95
N HIS A 96 7.14 -20.76 4.28
CA HIS A 96 7.20 -22.13 4.79
C HIS A 96 6.83 -22.23 6.27
N ILE A 97 6.84 -21.11 7.01
CA ILE A 97 6.42 -21.00 8.40
C ILE A 97 4.93 -20.66 8.43
N ASP A 98 4.59 -19.43 8.03
CA ASP A 98 3.23 -18.94 7.81
C ASP A 98 3.23 -17.72 6.87
N ASP A 99 2.05 -17.16 6.63
CA ASP A 99 1.84 -15.98 5.79
C ASP A 99 1.93 -14.64 6.56
N HIS A 100 2.03 -14.68 7.89
CA HIS A 100 1.86 -13.51 8.76
C HIS A 100 2.96 -12.48 8.55
N HIS A 101 4.23 -12.90 8.64
CA HIS A 101 5.37 -11.99 8.48
C HIS A 101 5.39 -11.36 7.09
N THR A 102 5.15 -12.17 6.05
CA THR A 102 5.14 -11.70 4.65
C THR A 102 4.05 -10.65 4.43
N ALA A 103 2.84 -10.89 4.94
CA ALA A 103 1.74 -9.94 4.82
C ALA A 103 1.99 -8.65 5.63
N GLU A 104 2.40 -8.78 6.90
CA GLU A 104 2.64 -7.64 7.79
C GLU A 104 3.77 -6.74 7.26
N ASP A 105 4.95 -7.30 6.98
CA ASP A 105 6.10 -6.51 6.55
C ASP A 105 5.84 -5.84 5.19
N THR A 106 5.12 -6.49 4.27
CA THR A 106 4.73 -5.89 2.98
C THR A 106 3.86 -4.65 3.20
N CYS A 107 2.87 -4.74 4.09
CA CYS A 107 1.98 -3.64 4.41
C CYS A 107 2.70 -2.49 5.15
N ILE A 108 3.65 -2.81 6.03
CA ILE A 108 4.52 -1.82 6.67
C ILE A 108 5.37 -1.08 5.62
N ALA A 109 6.01 -1.80 4.70
CA ALA A 109 6.82 -1.20 3.64
C ALA A 109 5.98 -0.31 2.71
N LEU A 110 4.77 -0.74 2.36
CA LEU A 110 3.84 0.06 1.56
C LEU A 110 3.42 1.35 2.28
N GLY A 111 3.11 1.29 3.58
CA GLY A 111 2.79 2.47 4.38
C GLY A 111 3.95 3.47 4.48
N GLN A 112 5.18 2.97 4.62
CA GLN A 112 6.40 3.79 4.62
C GLN A 112 6.63 4.47 3.27
N ALA A 113 6.42 3.74 2.17
CA ALA A 113 6.52 4.28 0.82
C ALA A 113 5.45 5.34 0.55
N PHE A 114 4.20 5.10 0.98
CA PHE A 114 3.12 6.06 0.85
C PHE A 114 3.42 7.36 1.62
N LYS A 115 3.88 7.26 2.88
CA LYS A 115 4.28 8.43 3.69
C LYS A 115 5.44 9.20 3.04
N SER A 116 6.43 8.49 2.52
CA SER A 116 7.59 9.09 1.83
C SER A 116 7.19 9.78 0.53
N ALA A 117 6.32 9.15 -0.26
CA ALA A 117 5.83 9.70 -1.53
C ALA A 117 4.96 10.95 -1.35
N LEU A 118 4.20 11.02 -0.24
CA LEU A 118 3.41 12.21 0.09
C LEU A 118 4.29 13.40 0.47
N SER A 119 5.36 13.21 1.26
CA SER A 119 6.30 14.23 1.77
C SER A 119 5.67 15.37 2.61
N THR A 120 4.68 16.08 2.08
CA THR A 120 3.91 17.15 2.73
C THR A 120 2.43 16.92 2.54
N THR A 121 1.64 17.14 3.59
CA THR A 121 0.18 17.05 3.53
C THR A 121 -0.47 18.40 3.18
N ALA A 122 0.32 19.47 3.03
CA ALA A 122 -0.19 20.78 2.66
C ALA A 122 -0.72 20.78 1.21
N GLY A 123 -1.93 21.29 1.01
CA GLY A 123 -2.57 21.37 -0.30
C GLY A 123 -3.29 20.09 -0.75
N LEU A 124 -3.37 19.06 0.11
CA LEU A 124 -4.16 17.85 -0.16
C LEU A 124 -5.52 17.93 0.54
N ALA A 125 -6.51 17.23 -0.03
CA ALA A 125 -7.74 16.93 0.68
C ALA A 125 -7.40 16.04 1.89
N ARG A 126 -7.50 16.61 3.09
CA ARG A 126 -7.13 15.93 4.33
C ARG A 126 -8.01 14.72 4.63
N PHE A 127 -9.31 14.84 4.37
CA PHE A 127 -10.29 13.80 4.62
C PHE A 127 -10.76 13.21 3.30
N GLY A 128 -10.82 11.89 3.23
CA GLY A 128 -11.37 11.15 2.11
C GLY A 128 -12.28 10.03 2.60
N TYR A 129 -13.31 9.70 1.83
CA TYR A 129 -14.12 8.52 2.06
C TYR A 129 -14.57 7.92 0.73
N ALA A 130 -14.76 6.61 0.72
CA ALA A 130 -15.29 5.90 -0.44
C ALA A 130 -16.15 4.71 0.00
N TYR A 131 -17.18 4.42 -0.79
CA TYR A 131 -17.95 3.19 -0.71
C TYR A 131 -17.58 2.34 -1.92
N CYS A 132 -17.31 1.05 -1.70
CA CYS A 132 -16.97 0.11 -2.76
C CYS A 132 -17.85 -1.14 -2.62
N PRO A 133 -18.88 -1.30 -3.46
CA PRO A 133 -19.69 -2.52 -3.50
C PRO A 133 -18.99 -3.60 -4.34
N LEU A 134 -19.15 -4.85 -3.92
CA LEU A 134 -18.79 -6.04 -4.69
C LEU A 134 -19.88 -7.08 -4.47
N ASP A 135 -20.71 -7.31 -5.49
CA ASP A 135 -21.91 -8.14 -5.42
C ASP A 135 -22.82 -7.76 -4.23
N GLU A 136 -23.08 -8.67 -3.29
CA GLU A 136 -23.88 -8.40 -2.08
C GLU A 136 -23.12 -7.67 -0.96
N ALA A 137 -21.80 -7.56 -1.07
CA ALA A 137 -20.95 -6.94 -0.06
C ALA A 137 -20.81 -5.43 -0.30
N LEU A 138 -20.85 -4.64 0.77
CA LEU A 138 -20.56 -3.20 0.74
C LEU A 138 -19.47 -2.88 1.74
N SER A 139 -18.40 -2.23 1.26
CA SER A 139 -17.31 -1.74 2.09
C SER A 139 -17.28 -0.21 2.13
N ARG A 140 -16.79 0.34 3.24
CA ARG A 140 -16.54 1.78 3.41
C ARG A 140 -15.16 2.00 4.00
N ALA A 141 -14.39 2.89 3.38
CA ALA A 141 -13.13 3.37 3.94
C ALA A 141 -13.23 4.88 4.18
N VAL A 142 -12.70 5.34 5.31
CA VAL A 142 -12.55 6.76 5.68
C VAL A 142 -11.11 6.99 6.09
N VAL A 143 -10.48 8.02 5.52
CA VAL A 143 -9.06 8.33 5.72
C VAL A 143 -8.92 9.78 6.20
N ASP A 144 -8.14 9.99 7.27
CA ASP A 144 -7.69 11.31 7.73
C ASP A 144 -6.15 11.38 7.68
N LEU A 145 -5.62 12.24 6.82
CA LEU A 145 -4.18 12.53 6.72
C LEU A 145 -3.74 13.48 7.87
N SER A 146 -3.81 13.00 9.12
CA SER A 146 -3.55 13.80 10.33
C SER A 146 -2.20 13.59 11.01
N ASN A 147 -1.36 12.71 10.46
CA ASN A 147 -0.08 12.30 11.06
C ASN A 147 -0.22 11.72 12.49
N ARG A 148 -1.42 11.22 12.85
CA ARG A 148 -1.69 10.44 14.07
C ARG A 148 -2.09 9.02 13.65
N PRO A 149 -1.22 8.01 13.84
CA PRO A 149 -1.52 6.65 13.40
C PRO A 149 -2.68 6.08 14.22
N PHE A 150 -3.78 5.78 13.55
CA PHE A 150 -4.95 5.12 14.12
C PHE A 150 -5.68 4.35 13.02
N SER A 151 -6.18 3.16 13.34
CA SER A 151 -6.97 2.33 12.41
C SER A 151 -8.07 1.62 13.16
N VAL A 152 -9.28 1.60 12.58
CA VAL A 152 -10.40 0.75 13.00
C VAL A 152 -10.78 -0.09 11.79
N VAL A 153 -10.77 -1.41 11.94
CA VAL A 153 -11.00 -2.35 10.84
C VAL A 153 -12.06 -3.35 11.26
N GLU A 154 -13.24 -3.24 10.65
CA GLU A 154 -14.39 -4.10 10.89
C GLU A 154 -14.82 -4.79 9.59
N LEU A 155 -14.18 -5.92 9.26
CA LEU A 155 -14.46 -6.64 8.01
C LEU A 155 -15.51 -7.75 8.17
N GLY A 156 -15.84 -8.15 9.40
CA GLY A 156 -16.84 -9.20 9.67
C GLY A 156 -16.55 -10.54 8.99
N LEU A 157 -15.28 -10.83 8.67
CA LEU A 157 -14.89 -12.06 7.98
C LEU A 157 -15.14 -13.26 8.89
N ARG A 158 -15.91 -14.22 8.36
CA ARG A 158 -16.29 -15.44 9.10
C ARG A 158 -15.37 -16.63 8.82
N ARG A 159 -14.54 -16.55 7.80
CA ARG A 159 -13.62 -17.62 7.39
C ARG A 159 -12.24 -17.36 8.01
N GLU A 160 -11.58 -18.44 8.41
CA GLU A 160 -10.23 -18.40 8.97
C GLU A 160 -9.15 -18.10 7.91
N LYS A 161 -9.42 -18.45 6.64
CA LYS A 161 -8.53 -18.17 5.51
C LYS A 161 -9.32 -17.80 4.25
N ILE A 162 -8.72 -16.96 3.41
CA ILE A 162 -9.21 -16.63 2.06
C ILE A 162 -8.06 -16.88 1.08
N GLY A 163 -8.15 -17.98 0.33
CA GLY A 163 -7.02 -18.48 -0.44
C GLY A 163 -5.86 -18.88 0.50
N ASP A 164 -4.66 -18.39 0.19
CA ASP A 164 -3.46 -18.64 1.00
C ASP A 164 -3.27 -17.63 2.14
N LEU A 165 -4.10 -16.58 2.22
CA LEU A 165 -4.03 -15.58 3.27
C LEU A 165 -4.87 -16.00 4.48
N SER A 166 -4.24 -16.08 5.64
CA SER A 166 -4.91 -16.33 6.90
C SER A 166 -5.48 -15.04 7.49
N TRP A 167 -6.71 -15.15 7.96
CA TRP A 167 -7.39 -14.12 8.72
C TRP A 167 -7.43 -14.61 10.16
N GLY A 168 -6.54 -14.09 11.00
CA GLY A 168 -6.50 -14.43 12.43
C GLY A 168 -7.89 -14.25 13.04
N GLY A 169 -8.59 -15.36 13.30
CA GLY A 169 -9.96 -15.35 13.78
C GLY A 169 -10.02 -14.74 15.19
N GLY A 170 -10.69 -13.60 15.32
CA GLY A 170 -10.96 -12.97 16.61
C GLY A 170 -11.08 -11.44 16.49
N ASP A 171 -11.80 -10.83 17.42
CA ASP A 171 -12.14 -9.40 17.51
C ASP A 171 -10.93 -8.43 17.64
N ASP A 172 -9.71 -8.90 17.34
CA ASP A 172 -8.43 -8.19 17.53
C ASP A 172 -7.72 -7.79 16.22
N ALA A 173 -8.39 -7.88 15.05
CA ALA A 173 -7.85 -7.41 13.76
C ALA A 173 -7.48 -5.91 13.73
N CYS A 174 -7.91 -5.16 14.74
CA CYS A 174 -7.68 -3.72 14.88
C CYS A 174 -6.26 -3.35 15.36
N GLY A 175 -5.45 -4.30 15.86
CA GLY A 175 -4.22 -4.02 16.61
C GLY A 175 -2.91 -3.86 15.83
N LEU A 176 -2.84 -4.26 14.55
CA LEU A 176 -1.54 -4.44 13.87
C LEU A 176 -1.08 -3.25 13.00
N TYR A 177 -2.00 -2.44 12.46
CA TYR A 177 -1.62 -1.35 11.53
C TYR A 177 -1.11 -0.06 12.20
N THR A 178 -1.23 0.06 13.52
CA THR A 178 -0.82 1.26 14.28
C THR A 178 0.57 1.16 14.90
N ARG A 179 1.30 0.05 14.70
CA ARG A 179 2.61 -0.18 15.35
C ARG A 179 3.80 0.53 14.69
N GLY A 180 3.54 1.61 13.94
CA GLY A 180 4.54 2.61 13.59
C GLY A 180 4.62 3.69 14.68
N GLU A 181 5.44 3.44 15.70
CA GLU A 181 5.83 4.34 16.80
C GLU A 181 4.90 4.40 18.06
N ARG A 182 5.26 3.56 19.04
CA ARG A 182 5.05 3.63 20.51
C ARG A 182 3.69 4.02 21.11
N SER A 183 3.14 3.05 21.84
CA SER A 183 2.71 3.13 23.26
C SER A 183 1.72 4.24 23.64
N SER A 184 0.43 3.89 23.76
CA SER A 184 -0.29 4.05 25.04
C SER A 184 -1.56 3.19 25.10
N SER A 185 -1.61 2.40 26.16
CA SER A 185 -2.77 1.87 26.89
C SER A 185 -4.18 2.08 26.33
N GLY A 186 -4.87 0.95 26.17
CA GLY A 186 -6.17 0.71 26.84
C GLY A 186 -7.31 1.65 26.49
N GLY A 187 -8.10 1.25 25.50
CA GLY A 187 -9.43 1.80 25.29
C GLY A 187 -10.15 1.02 24.20
N LYS A 188 -11.12 0.18 24.59
CA LYS A 188 -12.21 -0.17 23.69
C LYS A 188 -12.88 1.15 23.30
N CYS A 189 -12.78 1.52 22.03
CA CYS A 189 -13.51 2.66 21.50
C CYS A 189 -14.34 2.18 20.32
N VAL A 190 -15.63 2.49 20.44
CA VAL A 190 -16.77 2.24 19.55
C VAL A 190 -16.48 2.64 18.11
#